data_AF-A0A486XLY2-F1
#
_entry.id   AF-A0A486XLY2-F1
#
_cell.length_a   1.000
_cell.length_b   1.000
_cell.length_c   1.000
_cell.angle_alpha   90.00
_cell.angle_beta   90.00
_cell.angle_gamma   90.00
#
_symmetry.space_group_name_H-M   'P 1'
#
loop_
_entity.id
_entity.type
_entity.pdbx_description
1 polymer ?
#
loop_
_entity_poly.entity_id
_entity_poly.type
_entity_poly.pdbx_seq_one_letter_code
_entity_poly.pdbx_strand_id
1 'polypeptide(L)' 'MLDDESDKKLDRVSIFLTIEEAKQLQSYLNKLLDSPEMQHAHLSSNDYQKDITICLYDNKNFINLHPRAIKLIKEDK' A
#
# COMPACT_ATOMS: atom_id res chain seq x y z
N MET A 1 -8.44 -0.86 0.93
CA MET A 1 -7.65 -1.12 -0.31
C MET A 1 -8.52 -0.83 -1.51
N LEU A 2 -7.92 -0.45 -2.64
CA LEU A 2 -8.59 -0.28 -3.93
C LEU A 2 -8.40 -1.58 -4.74
N ASP A 3 -9.44 -2.02 -5.43
CA ASP A 3 -9.31 -2.95 -6.56
C ASP A 3 -8.99 -2.11 -7.80
N ASP A 4 -7.80 -2.27 -8.38
CA ASP A 4 -7.35 -1.46 -9.52
C ASP A 4 -8.14 -1.72 -10.81
N GLU A 5 -8.79 -2.88 -10.95
CA GLU A 5 -9.59 -3.21 -12.15
C GLU A 5 -11.02 -2.68 -12.03
N SER A 6 -11.68 -3.02 -10.92
CA SER A 6 -13.09 -2.65 -10.72
C SER A 6 -13.26 -1.29 -10.06
N ASP A 7 -12.16 -0.74 -9.56
CA ASP A 7 -12.07 0.61 -9.05
C ASP A 7 -12.97 0.79 -7.80
N LYS A 8 -13.28 -0.33 -7.15
CA LYS A 8 -14.11 -0.48 -5.96
C LYS A 8 -13.27 -0.52 -4.70
N LYS A 9 -13.90 -0.11 -3.61
CA LYS A 9 -13.36 -0.28 -2.27
C LYS A 9 -13.39 -1.76 -1.88
N LEU A 10 -12.29 -2.23 -1.28
CA LEU A 10 -12.20 -3.51 -0.60
C LEU A 10 -12.20 -3.30 0.92
N ASP A 11 -13.28 -3.72 1.58
CA ASP A 11 -13.45 -3.61 3.04
C ASP A 11 -12.74 -4.72 3.82
N ARG A 12 -12.51 -5.87 3.17
CA ARG A 12 -11.83 -7.02 3.78
C ARG A 12 -10.79 -7.54 2.80
N VAL A 13 -9.54 -7.56 3.25
CA VAL A 13 -8.42 -8.12 2.48
C VAL A 13 -7.66 -9.08 3.38
N SER A 14 -7.42 -10.28 2.88
CA SER A 14 -6.51 -11.25 3.48
C SER A 14 -5.29 -11.35 2.60
N ILE A 15 -4.11 -11.08 3.16
CA ILE A 15 -2.82 -11.21 2.48
C ILE A 15 -2.15 -12.48 3.02
N PHE A 16 -1.87 -13.43 2.15
CA PHE A 16 -1.16 -14.66 2.49
C PHE A 16 0.30 -14.52 2.08
N LEU A 17 1.19 -14.48 3.06
CA LEU A 17 2.62 -14.30 2.87
C LEU A 17 3.37 -15.50 3.43
N THR A 18 4.46 -15.87 2.75
CA THR A 18 5.53 -16.67 3.35
C THR A 18 6.24 -15.87 4.44
N ILE A 19 7.02 -16.55 5.28
CA ILE A 19 7.79 -15.89 6.35
C ILE A 19 8.77 -14.85 5.78
N GLU A 20 9.40 -15.14 4.64
CA GLU A 20 10.36 -14.22 4.01
C GLU A 20 9.67 -12.99 3.43
N GLU A 21 8.52 -13.15 2.76
CA GLU A 21 7.71 -12.02 2.29
C GLU A 21 7.20 -11.18 3.47
N ALA A 22 6.84 -11.80 4.60
CA ALA A 22 6.44 -11.08 5.81
C ALA A 22 7.60 -10.25 6.42
N LYS A 23 8.84 -10.77 6.42
CA LYS A 23 10.02 -10.00 6.85
C LYS A 23 10.33 -8.84 5.91
N GLN A 24 10.19 -9.06 4.60
CA GLN A 24 10.39 -8.01 3.60
C GLN A 24 9.35 -6.90 3.77
N LEU A 25 8.08 -7.27 3.97
CA LEU A 25 7.00 -6.35 4.32
C LEU A 25 7.33 -5.53 5.57
N GLN A 26 7.76 -6.18 6.65
CA GLN A 26 8.16 -5.48 7.88
C GLN A 26 9.27 -4.47 7.63
N SER A 27 10.31 -4.87 6.89
CA SER A 27 11.43 -3.99 6.52
C SER A 27 10.96 -2.77 5.72
N TYR A 28 10.06 -2.97 4.76
CA TYR A 28 9.50 -1.88 3.97
C TYR A 28 8.64 -0.94 4.79
N LEU A 29 7.78 -1.45 5.68
CA LEU A 29 7.00 -0.62 6.58
C LEU A 29 7.90 0.24 7.47
N ASN A 30 8.94 -0.34 8.05
CA ASN A 30 9.90 0.41 8.86
C ASN A 30 10.55 1.53 8.04
N LYS A 31 11.00 1.26 6.81
CA LYS A 31 11.57 2.29 5.92
C LYS A 31 10.58 3.41 5.60
N LEU A 32 9.33 3.08 5.31
CA LEU A 32 8.30 4.09 5.02
C LEU A 32 7.98 4.95 6.25
N LEU A 33 8.03 4.37 7.45
CA LEU A 33 7.85 5.10 8.70
C LEU A 33 9.04 6.00 9.03
N ASP A 34 10.26 5.54 8.73
CA ASP A 34 11.51 6.27 9.01
C ASP A 34 11.79 7.39 7.98
N SER A 35 11.15 7.37 6.82
CA SER A 35 11.38 8.31 5.71
C SER A 35 10.06 8.81 5.12
N PRO A 36 9.46 9.87 5.69
CA PRO A 36 8.14 10.39 5.27
C PRO A 36 8.05 10.81 3.79
N GLU A 37 9.19 11.08 3.16
CA GLU A 37 9.33 11.34 1.73
C GLU A 37 9.11 10.09 0.86
N MET A 38 9.36 8.89 1.39
CA MET A 38 9.01 7.63 0.74
C MET A 38 7.55 7.32 1.02
N GLN A 39 6.70 7.52 0.02
CA GLN A 39 5.26 7.37 0.17
C GLN A 39 4.75 5.97 -0.16
N HIS A 40 5.56 5.13 -0.83
CA HIS A 40 5.17 3.78 -1.17
C HIS A 40 6.35 2.81 -1.28
N ALA A 41 6.06 1.52 -1.12
CA ALA A 41 6.97 0.41 -1.35
C ALA A 41 6.25 -0.73 -2.10
N HIS A 42 7.02 -1.51 -2.85
CA HIS A 42 6.53 -2.66 -3.62
C HIS A 42 7.06 -3.95 -3.00
N LEU A 43 6.14 -4.83 -2.59
CA LEU A 43 6.43 -6.19 -2.16
C LEU A 43 6.10 -7.14 -3.32
N SER A 44 7.14 -7.64 -3.99
CA SER A 44 6.98 -8.57 -5.10
C SER A 44 7.46 -9.98 -4.74
N SER A 45 6.80 -11.00 -5.29
CA SER A 45 7.30 -12.38 -5.20
C SER A 45 8.58 -12.57 -6.02
N ASN A 46 9.37 -13.61 -5.72
CA ASN A 46 10.65 -13.87 -6.41
C ASN A 46 10.50 -14.08 -7.93
N ASP A 47 9.33 -14.54 -8.38
CA ASP A 47 8.96 -14.73 -9.78
C ASP A 47 8.23 -13.54 -10.40
N TYR A 48 8.07 -12.44 -9.64
CA TYR A 48 7.37 -11.21 -10.02
C TYR A 48 5.91 -11.40 -10.48
N GLN A 49 5.30 -12.54 -10.16
CA GLN A 49 3.90 -12.82 -10.52
C GLN A 49 2.91 -12.13 -9.56
N LYS A 50 3.37 -11.77 -8.36
CA LYS A 50 2.58 -11.05 -7.35
C LYS A 50 3.31 -9.77 -7.00
N ASP A 51 2.60 -8.65 -6.99
CA ASP A 51 3.07 -7.37 -6.44
C ASP A 51 2.02 -6.78 -5.50
N ILE A 52 2.48 -6.29 -4.36
CA ILE A 52 1.66 -5.55 -3.41
C ILE A 52 2.31 -4.17 -3.25
N THR A 53 1.61 -3.15 -3.73
CA THR A 53 2.00 -1.77 -3.48
C THR A 53 1.42 -1.31 -2.14
N ILE A 54 2.29 -0.79 -1.27
CA ILE A 54 1.93 -0.30 0.05
C ILE A 54 2.24 1.18 0.08
N CYS A 55 1.23 2.00 0.32
CA CYS A 55 1.39 3.44 0.43
C CYS A 55 1.11 3.89 1.86
N LEU A 56 1.98 4.73 2.43
CA LEU A 56 1.69 5.46 3.66
C LEU A 56 1.18 6.86 3.31
N TYR A 57 0.16 7.29 4.04
CA TYR A 57 -0.37 8.64 3.97
C TYR A 57 -0.58 9.18 5.37
N ASP A 58 -0.43 10.50 5.52
CA ASP A 58 -0.89 11.22 6.70
C ASP A 58 -2.00 12.21 6.28
N ASN A 59 -2.76 12.73 7.24
CA ASN A 59 -3.85 13.67 6.98
C ASN A 59 -3.39 15.03 6.43
N LYS A 60 -2.08 15.26 6.33
CA LYS A 60 -1.46 16.54 5.93
C LYS A 60 -0.85 16.45 4.53
N ASN A 61 -0.51 15.26 4.03
CA ASN A 61 0.22 15.02 2.79
C ASN A 61 -0.43 13.92 1.95
N PHE A 62 -1.32 14.34 1.05
CA PHE A 62 -1.83 13.50 -0.06
C PHE A 62 -1.01 13.66 -1.34
N ILE A 63 0.15 14.34 -1.27
CA ILE A 63 0.75 15.09 -2.38
C ILE A 63 1.14 14.21 -3.59
N ASN A 64 1.40 12.91 -3.41
CA ASN A 64 1.64 12.00 -4.55
C ASN A 64 0.74 10.75 -4.55
N LEU A 65 -0.41 10.80 -3.88
CA LEU A 65 -1.42 9.77 -4.08
C LEU A 65 -2.22 10.05 -5.34
N HIS A 66 -2.58 8.99 -6.07
CA HIS A 66 -3.48 9.11 -7.21
C HIS A 66 -4.80 9.78 -6.78
N PRO A 67 -5.37 10.72 -7.57
CA PRO A 67 -6.58 11.47 -7.17
C PRO A 67 -7.75 10.59 -6.71
N ARG A 68 -7.87 9.37 -7.25
CA ARG A 68 -8.88 8.40 -6.84
C ARG A 68 -8.63 7.80 -5.46
N ALA A 69 -7.37 7.51 -5.11
CA ALA A 69 -7.02 7.08 -3.76
C ALA A 69 -7.32 8.20 -2.75
N ILE A 70 -7.06 9.45 -3.10
CA ILE A 70 -7.42 10.62 -2.28
C ILE A 70 -8.94 10.69 -2.08
N LYS A 71 -9.72 10.51 -3.15
CA LYS A 71 -11.18 10.51 -3.09
C LYS A 71 -11.70 9.42 -2.14
N LEU A 72 -11.20 8.19 -2.29
CA LEU A 72 -11.59 7.09 -1.41
C LEU A 72 -11.24 7.37 0.05
N ILE A 73 -10.01 7.79 0.35
CA ILE A 73 -9.61 8.11 1.73
C ILE A 73 -10.50 9.19 2.36
N LYS A 74 -10.96 10.17 1.57
CA LYS A 74 -11.84 11.25 2.05
C LYS A 74 -13.29 10.81 2.24
N GLU A 75 -13.78 9.91 1.39
CA GLU A 75 -15.15 9.39 1.43
C GLU A 75 -15.33 8.27 2.47
N ASP A 76 -14.23 7.68 2.95
CA ASP A 76 -14.23 6.59 3.94
C ASP A 76 -14.29 7.05 5.41
N LYS A 77 -14.82 8.25 5.64
CA LYS A 77 -15.05 8.82 6.99
C LYS A 77 -16.40 8.45 7.56
#